data_AF-A0A2G1VNA5-F1
#
_entry.id   AF-A0A2G1VNA5-F1
#
_cell.length_a   1.000
_cell.length_b   1.000
_cell.length_c   1.000
_cell.angle_alpha   90.00
_cell.angle_beta   90.00
_cell.angle_gamma   90.00
#
_symmetry.space_group_name_H-M   'P 1'
#
loop_
_entity.id
_entity.type
_entity.pdbx_description
1 polymer ?
#
loop_
_entity_poly.entity_id
_entity_poly.type
_entity_poly.pdbx_seq_one_letter_code
_entity_poly.pdbx_strand_id
1 'polypeptide(L)'
;MQKLTLFLLLALSFSKLSAQSENEKEYLTKEDNAAWIESFKNLDTKELQLKAIREKIYSDSIYIAPRPGISHTGLSDESKKSLKARQESLPQVTSDCKILMVLNSENIQTEIDLKKNPESIALVEKLIPQNIEGIQILEGTEAMAIFGARTRGCAVLLLQAASDKLSLPEN
;
A
#
# COMPACT_ATOMS: atom_id res chain seq x y z
N MET A 1 23.87 -28.02 -45.70
CA MET A 1 23.22 -28.35 -44.41
C MET A 1 23.86 -27.65 -43.21
N GLN A 2 25.16 -27.31 -43.22
CA GLN A 2 25.84 -26.57 -42.12
C GLN A 2 25.32 -25.14 -41.84
N LYS A 3 24.72 -24.46 -42.83
CA LYS A 3 24.21 -23.08 -42.63
C LYS A 3 22.87 -23.04 -41.88
N LEU A 4 22.11 -24.14 -41.88
CA LEU A 4 20.80 -24.21 -41.21
C LEU A 4 20.95 -24.49 -39.70
N THR A 5 21.98 -25.25 -39.32
CA THR A 5 22.28 -25.56 -37.91
C THR A 5 22.81 -24.35 -37.13
N LEU A 6 23.52 -23.43 -37.79
CA LEU A 6 24.03 -22.22 -37.13
C LEU A 6 22.91 -21.23 -36.76
N PHE A 7 21.86 -21.16 -37.59
CA PHE A 7 20.70 -20.30 -37.35
C PHE A 7 19.82 -20.81 -36.19
N LEU A 8 19.71 -22.13 -36.04
CA LEU A 8 18.95 -22.75 -34.94
C LEU A 8 19.62 -22.53 -33.57
N LEU A 9 20.95 -22.52 -33.51
CA LEU A 9 21.71 -22.23 -32.29
C LEU A 9 21.63 -20.74 -31.89
N LEU A 10 21.56 -19.83 -32.86
CA LEU A 10 21.39 -18.40 -32.60
C LEU A 10 19.98 -18.08 -32.09
N ALA A 11 18.95 -18.76 -32.61
CA ALA A 11 17.55 -18.59 -32.17
C ALA A 11 17.32 -19.09 -30.74
N LEU A 12 18.02 -20.14 -30.29
CA LEU A 12 17.98 -20.63 -28.91
C LEU A 12 18.68 -19.70 -27.90
N SER A 13 19.42 -18.71 -28.37
CA SER A 13 20.10 -17.73 -27.50
C SER A 13 19.20 -16.56 -27.11
N PHE A 14 18.15 -16.28 -27.88
CA PHE A 14 17.19 -15.19 -27.61
C PHE A 14 16.05 -15.59 -26.67
N SER A 15 15.84 -16.87 -26.40
CA SER A 15 14.77 -17.36 -25.52
C SER A 15 15.08 -17.26 -24.01
N LYS A 16 16.23 -16.70 -23.62
CA LYS A 16 16.58 -16.49 -22.20
C LYS A 16 16.24 -15.10 -21.66
N LEU A 17 15.64 -14.22 -22.44
CA LEU A 17 15.23 -12.87 -22.02
C LEU A 17 13.76 -12.79 -21.56
N SER A 18 13.24 -13.75 -20.79
CA SER A 18 11.86 -13.67 -20.23
C SER A 18 11.61 -14.59 -19.04
N ALA A 19 12.61 -14.82 -18.17
CA ALA A 19 12.43 -15.71 -17.01
C ALA A 19 13.07 -15.22 -15.70
N GLN A 20 13.42 -13.93 -15.59
CA GLN A 20 13.44 -13.31 -14.27
C GLN A 20 12.01 -12.91 -13.96
N SER A 21 11.22 -13.90 -13.53
CA SER A 21 10.01 -13.62 -12.77
C SER A 21 10.43 -12.72 -11.61
N GLU A 22 9.78 -11.57 -11.56
CA GLU A 22 9.93 -10.48 -10.61
C GLU A 22 10.52 -10.94 -9.28
N ASN A 23 11.65 -10.33 -8.89
CA ASN A 23 11.99 -10.23 -7.49
C ASN A 23 10.72 -9.69 -6.80
N GLU A 24 10.02 -10.52 -6.03
CA GLU A 24 9.16 -10.03 -4.97
C GLU A 24 10.01 -8.98 -4.24
N LYS A 25 9.67 -7.71 -4.38
CA LYS A 25 10.41 -6.67 -3.68
C LYS A 25 10.25 -6.99 -2.19
N GLU A 26 11.33 -7.43 -1.57
CA GLU A 26 11.37 -7.76 -0.14
C GLU A 26 11.03 -6.53 0.72
N TYR A 27 11.09 -5.34 0.12
CA TYR A 27 10.92 -4.06 0.79
C TYR A 27 10.22 -3.04 -0.12
N LEU A 28 9.17 -2.38 0.41
CA LEU A 28 8.45 -1.29 -0.27
C LEU A 28 9.09 0.06 0.07
N THR A 29 9.70 0.71 -0.92
CA THR A 29 10.37 2.00 -0.72
C THR A 29 9.42 3.18 -0.84
N LYS A 30 9.86 4.35 -0.38
CA LYS A 30 9.16 5.62 -0.62
C LYS A 30 9.05 5.94 -2.12
N GLU A 31 10.12 5.71 -2.86
CA GLU A 31 10.20 5.98 -4.31
C GLU A 31 9.21 5.12 -5.09
N ASP A 32 9.01 3.86 -4.67
CA ASP A 32 8.02 2.97 -5.27
C ASP A 32 6.60 3.51 -5.12
N ASN A 33 6.25 4.00 -3.92
CA ASN A 33 4.95 4.61 -3.67
C ASN A 33 4.79 5.94 -4.42
N ALA A 34 5.85 6.75 -4.54
CA ALA A 34 5.81 7.97 -5.33
C ALA A 34 5.58 7.69 -6.82
N ALA A 35 6.30 6.72 -7.40
CA ALA A 35 6.12 6.31 -8.78
C ALA A 35 4.72 5.73 -9.04
N TRP A 36 4.19 4.97 -8.08
CA TRP A 36 2.81 4.47 -8.16
C TRP A 36 1.80 5.63 -8.12
N ILE A 37 1.96 6.61 -7.24
CA ILE A 37 1.06 7.78 -7.16
C ILE A 37 1.09 8.60 -8.45
N GLU A 38 2.27 8.83 -9.03
CA GLU A 38 2.38 9.53 -10.31
C GLU A 38 1.70 8.75 -11.44
N SER A 39 1.85 7.42 -11.48
CA SER A 39 1.13 6.57 -12.44
C SER A 39 -0.37 6.62 -12.22
N PHE A 40 -0.81 6.61 -10.96
CA PHE A 40 -2.21 6.66 -10.55
C PHE A 40 -2.91 7.98 -10.95
N LYS A 41 -2.22 9.12 -10.79
CA LYS A 41 -2.72 10.45 -11.19
C LYS A 41 -3.01 10.55 -12.70
N ASN A 42 -2.31 9.76 -13.51
CA ASN A 42 -2.45 9.73 -14.97
C ASN A 42 -3.53 8.76 -15.48
N LEU A 43 -4.31 8.12 -14.60
CA LEU A 43 -5.39 7.22 -15.01
C LEU A 43 -6.63 8.01 -15.46
N ASP A 44 -7.12 7.72 -16.66
CA ASP A 44 -8.16 8.52 -17.35
C ASP A 44 -9.57 8.37 -16.78
N THR A 45 -9.85 7.30 -16.01
CA THR A 45 -11.21 7.01 -15.55
C THR A 45 -11.25 6.59 -14.09
N LYS A 46 -12.36 6.91 -13.42
CA LYS A 46 -12.64 6.46 -12.05
C LYS A 46 -12.60 4.93 -11.92
N GLU A 47 -13.05 4.21 -12.95
CA GLU A 47 -13.01 2.75 -12.97
C GLU A 47 -11.57 2.22 -12.91
N LEU A 48 -10.67 2.79 -13.73
CA LEU A 48 -9.25 2.44 -13.71
C LEU A 48 -8.59 2.83 -12.39
N GLN A 49 -8.90 4.01 -11.85
CA GLN A 49 -8.41 4.46 -10.55
C GLN A 49 -8.83 3.50 -9.44
N LEU A 50 -10.11 3.14 -9.35
CA LEU A 50 -10.61 2.24 -8.32
C LEU A 50 -10.08 0.81 -8.50
N LYS A 51 -9.88 0.35 -9.73
CA LYS A 51 -9.16 -0.91 -9.99
C LYS A 51 -7.74 -0.85 -9.43
N ALA A 52 -6.97 0.20 -9.74
CA ALA A 52 -5.61 0.36 -9.25
C ALA A 52 -5.55 0.47 -7.72
N ILE A 53 -6.51 1.15 -7.09
CA ILE A 53 -6.63 1.22 -5.62
C ILE A 53 -6.84 -0.16 -5.01
N ARG A 54 -7.75 -0.98 -5.56
CA ARG A 54 -7.98 -2.35 -5.07
C ARG A 54 -6.72 -3.19 -5.18
N GLU A 55 -6.06 -3.18 -6.35
CA GLU A 55 -4.79 -3.87 -6.58
C GLU A 55 -3.69 -3.39 -5.62
N LYS A 56 -3.63 -2.09 -5.35
CA LYS A 56 -2.69 -1.50 -4.40
C LYS A 56 -2.97 -1.93 -2.96
N ILE A 57 -4.24 -1.98 -2.53
CA ILE A 57 -4.62 -2.48 -1.20
C ILE A 57 -4.16 -3.93 -1.01
N TYR A 58 -4.40 -4.78 -2.00
CA TYR A 58 -3.99 -6.19 -1.96
C TYR A 58 -2.48 -6.33 -1.95
N SER A 59 -1.78 -5.69 -2.89
CA SER A 59 -0.31 -5.76 -2.95
C SER A 59 0.34 -5.16 -1.70
N ASP A 60 -0.20 -4.07 -1.15
CA ASP A 60 0.36 -3.46 0.05
C ASP A 60 0.13 -4.30 1.32
N SER A 61 -0.83 -5.23 1.32
CA SER A 61 -1.17 -6.04 2.50
C SER A 61 -0.03 -6.93 2.98
N ILE A 62 0.91 -7.28 2.10
CA ILE A 62 2.08 -8.12 2.43
C ILE A 62 3.16 -7.35 3.21
N TYR A 63 3.19 -6.02 3.09
CA TYR A 63 4.23 -5.21 3.73
C TYR A 63 3.88 -4.82 5.16
N ILE A 64 4.91 -4.83 6.00
CA ILE A 64 4.86 -4.41 7.40
C ILE A 64 5.25 -2.93 7.47
N ALA A 65 4.29 -2.07 7.83
CA ALA A 65 4.47 -0.63 7.96
C ALA A 65 5.51 -0.25 9.04
N PRO A 66 6.18 0.92 8.91
CA PRO A 66 6.97 1.48 9.98
C PRO A 66 6.15 1.69 11.24
N ARG A 67 6.79 1.46 12.39
CA ARG A 67 6.18 1.67 13.70
C ARG A 67 6.55 3.07 14.21
N PRO A 68 5.65 3.77 14.93
CA PRO A 68 6.01 5.03 15.57
C PRO A 68 7.22 4.84 16.49
N GLY A 69 8.14 5.80 16.48
CA GLY A 69 9.26 5.82 17.42
C GLY A 69 8.75 5.97 18.86
N ILE A 70 9.38 5.26 19.80
CA ILE A 70 9.08 5.38 21.23
C ILE A 70 10.15 6.23 21.89
N SER A 71 9.75 7.30 22.58
CA SER A 71 10.68 8.09 23.41
C SER A 71 11.02 7.30 24.68
N HIS A 72 12.30 7.16 24.97
CA HIS A 72 12.77 6.51 26.21
C HIS A 72 13.05 7.50 27.35
N THR A 73 12.87 8.80 27.09
CA THR A 73 13.12 9.85 28.08
C THR A 73 12.17 9.72 29.27
N GLY A 74 12.73 9.75 30.48
CA GLY A 74 11.95 9.63 31.72
C GLY A 74 11.54 8.20 32.11
N LEU A 75 11.94 7.18 31.35
CA LEU A 75 11.66 5.78 31.69
C LEU A 75 12.74 5.17 32.59
N SER A 76 12.34 4.27 33.49
CA SER A 76 13.25 3.41 34.25
C SER A 76 13.96 2.41 33.34
N ASP A 77 15.05 1.82 33.81
CA ASP A 77 15.81 0.85 33.01
C ASP A 77 15.04 -0.47 32.80
N GLU A 78 14.22 -0.90 33.77
CA GLU A 78 13.31 -2.03 33.61
C GLU A 78 12.29 -1.76 32.50
N SER A 79 11.76 -0.54 32.46
CA SER A 79 10.79 -0.11 31.44
C SER A 79 11.43 -0.06 30.05
N LYS A 80 12.68 0.43 29.94
CA LYS A 80 13.43 0.40 28.66
C LYS A 80 13.66 -1.04 28.20
N LYS A 81 14.04 -1.94 29.10
CA LYS A 81 14.29 -3.35 28.79
C LYS A 81 13.02 -4.06 28.31
N SER A 82 11.88 -3.83 28.97
CA SER A 82 10.60 -4.42 28.55
C SER A 82 10.13 -3.90 27.19
N LEU A 83 10.30 -2.60 26.92
CA LEU A 83 10.00 -2.01 25.61
C LEU A 83 10.89 -2.58 24.50
N LYS A 84 12.19 -2.74 24.75
CA LYS A 84 13.12 -3.33 23.79
C LYS A 84 12.74 -4.77 23.45
N ALA A 85 12.49 -5.60 24.48
CA ALA A 85 12.06 -6.99 24.28
C ALA A 85 10.75 -7.08 23.47
N ARG A 86 9.80 -6.18 23.73
CA ARG A 86 8.55 -6.09 22.95
C ARG A 86 8.81 -5.65 21.51
N GLN A 87 9.74 -4.74 21.25
CA GLN A 87 10.06 -4.31 19.89
C GLN A 87 10.70 -5.43 19.07
N GLU A 88 11.58 -6.21 19.70
CA GLU A 88 12.27 -7.37 19.12
C GLU A 88 11.32 -8.54 18.82
N SER A 89 10.21 -8.68 19.56
CA SER A 89 9.21 -9.74 19.32
C SER A 89 8.25 -9.46 18.16
N LEU A 90 8.24 -8.25 17.61
CA LEU A 90 7.30 -7.82 16.58
C LEU A 90 7.86 -8.08 15.17
N PRO A 91 7.01 -8.37 14.17
CA PRO A 91 7.45 -8.66 12.80
C PRO A 91 8.32 -7.56 12.21
N GLN A 92 9.40 -7.93 11.51
CA GLN A 92 10.32 -6.99 10.87
C GLN A 92 9.56 -6.03 9.94
N VAL A 93 9.93 -4.75 9.99
CA VAL A 93 9.38 -3.72 9.09
C VAL A 93 9.92 -3.97 7.68
N THR A 94 9.04 -3.99 6.68
CA THR A 94 9.36 -4.26 5.27
C THR A 94 8.91 -3.13 4.34
N SER A 95 8.77 -1.92 4.88
CA SER A 95 8.43 -0.74 4.09
C SER A 95 8.92 0.55 4.74
N ASP A 96 9.28 1.53 3.92
CA ASP A 96 9.58 2.90 4.39
C ASP A 96 8.31 3.64 4.81
N CYS A 97 7.23 3.40 4.07
CA CYS A 97 5.88 3.86 4.35
C CYS A 97 4.90 3.08 3.46
N LYS A 98 3.60 3.18 3.78
CA LYS A 98 2.52 2.65 2.96
C LYS A 98 1.57 3.79 2.59
N ILE A 99 0.98 3.72 1.41
CA ILE A 99 -0.11 4.63 1.05
C ILE A 99 -1.29 4.31 1.95
N LEU A 100 -1.77 5.31 2.67
CA LEU A 100 -2.89 5.10 3.58
C LEU A 100 -4.20 5.20 2.80
N MET A 101 -5.00 4.14 2.83
CA MET A 101 -6.30 4.08 2.17
C MET A 101 -7.39 4.34 3.20
N VAL A 102 -8.17 5.40 3.02
CA VAL A 102 -9.20 5.81 3.98
C VAL A 102 -10.53 5.95 3.26
N LEU A 103 -11.55 5.21 3.69
CA LEU A 103 -12.92 5.45 3.28
C LEU A 103 -13.54 6.50 4.18
N ASN A 104 -14.04 7.57 3.60
CA ASN A 104 -14.81 8.61 4.28
C ASN A 104 -16.29 8.43 3.90
N SER A 105 -17.13 8.06 4.88
CA SER A 105 -18.58 7.88 4.70
C SER A 105 -19.31 8.69 5.75
N GLU A 106 -20.11 9.68 5.31
CA GLU A 106 -20.87 10.64 6.13
C GLU A 106 -20.09 11.25 7.31
N ASN A 107 -19.98 10.53 8.41
CA ASN A 107 -19.33 10.96 9.66
C ASN A 107 -18.23 10.01 10.15
N ILE A 108 -17.89 8.95 9.41
CA ILE A 108 -16.93 7.94 9.80
C ILE A 108 -15.79 7.89 8.77
N GLN A 109 -14.57 7.95 9.27
CA GLN A 109 -13.37 7.65 8.51
C GLN A 109 -12.83 6.28 8.93
N THR A 110 -12.72 5.38 7.97
CA THR A 110 -12.19 4.03 8.19
C THR A 110 -10.98 3.79 7.32
N GLU A 111 -9.86 3.46 7.99
CA GLU A 111 -8.67 2.96 7.31
C GLU A 111 -8.94 1.55 6.77
N ILE A 112 -8.67 1.35 5.47
CA ILE A 112 -8.73 0.05 4.83
C ILE A 112 -7.34 -0.60 4.95
N ASP A 113 -7.19 -1.47 5.95
CA ASP A 113 -5.96 -2.23 6.20
C ASP A 113 -6.30 -3.73 6.37
N LEU A 114 -6.09 -4.51 5.31
CA LEU A 114 -6.39 -5.94 5.28
C LEU A 114 -5.56 -6.76 6.28
N LYS A 115 -4.42 -6.24 6.72
CA LYS A 115 -3.60 -6.91 7.72
C LYS A 115 -4.18 -6.74 9.12
N LYS A 116 -4.76 -5.56 9.41
CA LYS A 116 -5.44 -5.29 10.69
C LYS A 116 -6.85 -5.87 10.73
N ASN A 117 -7.57 -5.78 9.61
CA ASN A 117 -8.95 -6.26 9.48
C ASN A 117 -9.12 -7.04 8.17
N PRO A 118 -8.83 -8.36 8.17
CA PRO A 118 -9.00 -9.21 6.99
C PRO A 118 -10.43 -9.24 6.44
N GLU A 119 -11.45 -9.01 7.27
CA GLU A 119 -12.85 -8.98 6.85
C GLU A 119 -13.17 -7.77 5.95
N SER A 120 -12.28 -6.77 5.92
CA SER A 120 -12.37 -5.63 5.01
C SER A 120 -12.18 -6.00 3.54
N ILE A 121 -11.85 -7.25 3.18
CA ILE A 121 -11.84 -7.71 1.78
C ILE A 121 -13.19 -7.44 1.09
N ALA A 122 -14.31 -7.70 1.78
CA ALA A 122 -15.64 -7.43 1.23
C ALA A 122 -15.89 -5.94 0.98
N LEU A 123 -15.22 -5.05 1.74
CA LEU A 123 -15.24 -3.61 1.52
C LEU A 123 -14.42 -3.23 0.29
N VAL A 124 -13.23 -3.82 0.12
CA VAL A 124 -12.35 -3.58 -1.03
C VAL A 124 -13.05 -3.92 -2.34
N GLU A 125 -13.78 -5.04 -2.39
CA GLU A 125 -14.55 -5.44 -3.58
C GLU A 125 -15.69 -4.46 -3.93
N LYS A 126 -16.20 -3.71 -2.96
CA LYS A 126 -17.23 -2.69 -3.16
C LYS A 126 -16.68 -1.32 -3.57
N LEU A 127 -15.36 -1.16 -3.73
CA LEU A 127 -14.74 0.05 -4.27
C LEU A 127 -14.95 0.12 -5.80
N ILE A 128 -16.20 0.41 -6.19
CA ILE A 128 -16.64 0.54 -7.59
C ILE A 128 -17.19 1.95 -7.84
N PRO A 129 -17.23 2.41 -9.10
CA PRO A 129 -17.60 3.80 -9.42
C PRO A 129 -18.95 4.26 -8.85
N GLN A 130 -19.91 3.34 -8.72
CA GLN A 130 -21.25 3.61 -8.21
C GLN A 130 -21.27 3.90 -6.70
N ASN A 131 -20.27 3.41 -5.97
CA ASN A 131 -20.20 3.52 -4.52
C ASN A 131 -19.22 4.60 -4.07
N ILE A 132 -18.43 5.20 -4.96
CA ILE A 132 -17.40 6.20 -4.63
C ILE A 132 -17.65 7.49 -5.41
N GLU A 133 -17.95 8.56 -4.68
CA GLU A 133 -18.19 9.89 -5.23
C GLU A 133 -16.90 10.55 -5.72
N GLY A 134 -15.84 10.46 -4.92
CA GLY A 134 -14.57 11.13 -5.19
C GLY A 134 -13.37 10.41 -4.60
N ILE A 135 -12.20 10.72 -5.14
CA ILE A 135 -10.90 10.26 -4.65
C ILE A 135 -10.04 11.50 -4.47
N GLN A 136 -9.59 11.77 -3.25
CA GLN A 136 -8.67 12.85 -2.95
C GLN A 136 -7.31 12.27 -2.56
N ILE A 137 -6.26 12.85 -3.12
CA ILE A 137 -4.87 12.50 -2.81
C ILE A 137 -4.32 13.59 -1.89
N LEU A 138 -3.90 13.20 -0.70
CA LEU A 138 -3.17 14.08 0.22
C LEU A 138 -1.70 13.67 0.23
N GLU A 139 -0.81 14.65 0.11
CA GLU A 139 0.64 14.41 0.06
C GLU A 139 1.38 15.37 1.01
N GLY A 140 2.61 14.99 1.37
CA GLY A 140 3.51 15.85 2.15
C GLY A 140 2.92 16.31 3.48
N THR A 141 2.94 17.62 3.71
CA THR A 141 2.53 18.22 4.99
C THR A 141 1.03 18.08 5.26
N GLU A 142 0.18 18.04 4.23
CA GLU A 142 -1.27 17.90 4.40
C GLU A 142 -1.63 16.51 4.95
N ALA A 143 -1.08 15.47 4.31
CA ALA A 143 -1.20 14.09 4.78
C ALA A 143 -0.69 13.92 6.22
N MET A 144 0.45 14.53 6.54
CA MET A 144 1.05 14.45 7.87
C MET A 144 0.26 15.20 8.94
N ALA A 145 -0.33 16.35 8.60
CA ALA A 145 -1.09 17.16 9.54
C ALA A 145 -2.35 16.43 10.03
N ILE A 146 -3.00 15.66 9.15
CA ILE A 146 -4.25 14.97 9.46
C ILE A 146 -3.99 13.56 10.00
N PHE A 147 -3.08 12.80 9.37
CA PHE A 147 -2.89 11.37 9.66
C PHE A 147 -1.62 11.04 10.43
N GLY A 148 -0.83 12.05 10.78
CA GLY A 148 0.35 11.95 11.65
C GLY A 148 1.60 11.40 10.96
N ALA A 149 2.60 11.07 11.76
CA ALA A 149 3.94 10.72 11.28
C ALA A 149 4.01 9.45 10.40
N ARG A 150 2.97 8.59 10.42
CA ARG A 150 2.92 7.36 9.61
C ARG A 150 2.78 7.62 8.11
N THR A 151 2.33 8.82 7.73
CA THR A 151 2.22 9.26 6.33
C THR A 151 3.44 10.07 5.89
N ARG A 152 4.48 10.16 6.73
CA ARG A 152 5.69 10.91 6.40
C ARG A 152 6.34 10.33 5.16
N GLY A 153 6.23 11.06 4.05
CA GLY A 153 6.80 10.67 2.77
C GLY A 153 5.91 9.76 1.91
N CYS A 154 4.70 9.41 2.36
CA CYS A 154 3.72 8.66 1.57
C CYS A 154 2.41 9.45 1.44
N ALA A 155 1.62 9.13 0.41
CA ALA A 155 0.31 9.73 0.20
C ALA A 155 -0.78 9.08 1.07
N VAL A 156 -1.89 9.80 1.21
CA VAL A 156 -3.17 9.27 1.68
C VAL A 156 -4.16 9.36 0.53
N LEU A 157 -4.87 8.27 0.25
CA LEU A 157 -6.04 8.28 -0.63
C LEU A 157 -7.30 8.29 0.22
N LEU A 158 -8.01 9.41 0.19
CA LEU A 158 -9.33 9.57 0.78
C LEU A 158 -10.39 9.24 -0.26
N LEU A 159 -11.11 8.16 -0.03
CA LEU A 159 -12.20 7.68 -0.87
C LEU A 159 -13.51 8.19 -0.28
N GLN A 160 -14.21 9.08 -0.97
CA GLN A 160 -15.51 9.57 -0.53
C GLN A 160 -16.58 8.57 -0.93
N ALA A 161 -17.20 7.90 0.05
CA ALA A 161 -18.32 7.01 -0.19
C ALA A 161 -19.52 7.78 -0.72
N ALA A 162 -20.25 7.16 -1.65
CA ALA A 162 -21.57 7.61 -2.03
C ALA A 162 -22.56 7.39 -0.90
N SER A 163 -23.38 8.40 -0.63
CA SER A 163 -24.41 8.37 0.42
C SER A 163 -25.26 7.09 0.31
N ASP A 164 -25.52 6.42 1.44
CA ASP A 164 -26.28 5.17 1.54
C ASP A 164 -25.74 3.93 0.74
N LYS A 165 -24.55 3.99 0.13
CA LYS A 165 -24.01 2.88 -0.70
C LYS A 165 -22.94 2.03 -0.04
N LEU A 166 -22.25 2.58 0.95
CA LEU A 166 -21.19 1.91 1.70
C LEU A 166 -21.45 2.14 3.20
N SER A 167 -22.23 1.23 3.81
CA SER A 167 -22.26 1.10 5.25
C SER A 167 -21.00 0.36 5.71
N LEU A 168 -20.23 1.04 6.55
CA LEU A 168 -19.14 0.42 7.29
C LEU A 168 -19.75 -0.43 8.43
N PRO A 169 -19.16 -1.58 8.77
CA PRO A 169 -19.57 -2.28 9.98
C PRO A 169 -19.36 -1.34 11.18
N GLU A 170 -20.41 -1.16 11.98
CA GLU A 170 -20.28 -0.49 13.28
C GLU A 170 -19.36 -1.36 14.16
N ASN A 171 -18.26 -0.78 14.63
CA ASN A 171 -17.34 -1.43 15.57
C ASN A 171 -17.92 -1.43 16.98
#